data_AF-A0A2L1CAP3-F1
#
_entry.id   AF-A0A2L1CAP3-F1
#
_cell.length_a   1.000
_cell.length_b   1.000
_cell.length_c   1.000
_cell.angle_alpha   90.00
_cell.angle_beta   90.00
_cell.angle_gamma   90.00
#
_symmetry.space_group_name_H-M   'P 1'
#
loop_
_entity.id
_entity.type
_entity.pdbx_description
1 polymer ?
#
loop_
_entity_poly.entity_id
_entity_poly.type
_entity_poly.pdbx_seq_one_letter_code
_entity_poly.pdbx_strand_id
1 'polypeptide(L)'
;MASNKLENVKEYIKDPGKHKALVNHYLLISNELNDNKELLETLLNFNMNELPKAILSSTPLQLKNLKGGPLSDFPLEIKSCLKNNRVFTTQKELIKNLDLDKVTNLLKSEKIELIGIDESKVEIPRAGCLFAYLKSVAFRISLDNEKQIESIGPMVNKFRVTIKDEEDAEFEKESQLIGYLRNMFVAWVAIKNSLENGYKPIVFLHGPLVRAIGGFTDIVFEKDTLIDLFTISEDIDVNENSDFSISGKEIIKEFHENESKNWHKIYSKTIKRLNDPDYSGKDLWKQALPVDITEEDEPLKSFEEREYYPGISIYFWMLGKLYDVCKENKVPLTATVESISRSTEFLQYVLPTLLDKTPDILPEDIMEFEKGYDKIIKIRNDDGRKENFYRKTYGLLKNLNITDSVVTSYLLNESEYTTPIRTCRYQPRSMYLNALGHRELGIKDNYSPILEHYFKASNKIFFSYLKTTPLREPIRVEFFNIYDNYDEIIGLNYLFSLMYPDYGIPVMIFYADKIARTHKNYLQIILDSISYDMLVKGEFDIEKFLRFGNHFTRNFFER
;
A
#
# COMPACT_ATOMS: atom_id res chain seq x y z
N MET A 1 -44.84 -3.49 -14.01
CA MET A 1 -43.48 -3.09 -14.41
C MET A 1 -42.79 -2.12 -13.44
N ALA A 2 -43.51 -1.24 -12.72
CA ALA A 2 -42.91 -0.39 -11.69
C ALA A 2 -42.62 -1.11 -10.33
N SER A 3 -43.27 -2.24 -10.04
CA SER A 3 -43.04 -3.01 -8.80
C SER A 3 -41.75 -3.83 -8.82
N ASN A 4 -41.36 -4.39 -9.97
CA ASN A 4 -40.12 -5.19 -10.09
C ASN A 4 -38.84 -4.33 -10.04
N LYS A 5 -38.91 -3.03 -10.38
CA LYS A 5 -37.78 -2.10 -10.22
C LYS A 5 -37.51 -1.73 -8.75
N LEU A 6 -38.49 -1.88 -7.86
CA LEU A 6 -38.36 -1.61 -6.41
C LEU A 6 -37.93 -2.85 -5.60
N GLU A 7 -38.14 -4.07 -6.12
CA GLU A 7 -37.62 -5.29 -5.49
C GLU A 7 -36.10 -5.41 -5.58
N ASN A 8 -35.50 -5.02 -6.72
CA ASN A 8 -34.05 -4.99 -6.85
C ASN A 8 -33.42 -4.00 -5.85
N VAL A 9 -34.02 -2.82 -5.63
CA VAL A 9 -33.57 -1.83 -4.63
C VAL A 9 -33.62 -2.36 -3.19
N LYS A 10 -34.55 -3.28 -2.87
CA LYS A 10 -34.64 -3.89 -1.52
C LYS A 10 -33.55 -4.94 -1.24
N GLU A 11 -32.98 -5.58 -2.26
CA GLU A 11 -31.80 -6.44 -2.08
C GLU A 11 -30.53 -5.64 -1.80
N TYR A 12 -30.38 -4.45 -2.42
CA TYR A 12 -29.23 -3.56 -2.16
C TYR A 12 -29.19 -2.99 -0.73
N ILE A 13 -30.31 -2.97 0.00
CA ILE A 13 -30.38 -2.55 1.41
C ILE A 13 -29.80 -3.62 2.36
N LYS A 14 -29.66 -4.88 1.91
CA LYS A 14 -29.13 -5.99 2.75
C LYS A 14 -27.60 -6.07 2.80
N ASP A 15 -26.88 -5.41 1.89
CA ASP A 15 -25.40 -5.34 1.87
C ASP A 15 -24.95 -3.87 1.71
N PRO A 16 -24.85 -3.11 2.82
CA PRO A 16 -24.41 -1.71 2.79
C PRO A 16 -23.04 -1.51 2.11
N GLY A 17 -22.18 -2.54 2.09
CA GLY A 17 -20.91 -2.51 1.40
C GLY A 17 -21.06 -2.38 -0.11
N LYS A 18 -21.94 -3.19 -0.73
CA LYS A 18 -22.28 -3.09 -2.16
C LYS A 18 -22.88 -1.73 -2.53
N HIS A 19 -23.75 -1.20 -1.67
CA HIS A 19 -24.31 0.13 -1.86
C HIS A 19 -23.22 1.22 -1.79
N LYS A 20 -22.31 1.14 -0.81
CA LYS A 20 -21.19 2.09 -0.67
C LYS A 20 -20.27 2.07 -1.90
N ALA A 21 -19.95 0.88 -2.42
CA ALA A 21 -19.16 0.75 -3.65
C ALA A 21 -19.81 1.47 -4.83
N LEU A 22 -21.13 1.32 -5.00
CA LEU A 22 -21.88 2.00 -6.06
C LEU A 22 -21.90 3.52 -5.89
N VAL A 23 -22.16 4.01 -4.68
CA VAL A 23 -22.16 5.45 -4.39
C VAL A 23 -20.79 6.03 -4.71
N ASN A 24 -19.71 5.37 -4.27
CA ASN A 24 -18.34 5.79 -4.55
C ASN A 24 -18.04 5.78 -6.05
N HIS A 25 -18.51 4.77 -6.78
CA HIS A 25 -18.35 4.71 -8.24
C HIS A 25 -19.09 5.86 -8.93
N TYR A 26 -20.36 6.09 -8.59
CA TYR A 26 -21.17 7.16 -9.17
C TYR A 26 -20.54 8.55 -8.95
N LEU A 27 -19.97 8.80 -7.77
CA LEU A 27 -19.27 10.07 -7.47
C LEU A 27 -17.98 10.28 -8.27
N LEU A 28 -17.45 9.24 -8.91
CA LEU A 28 -16.19 9.26 -9.66
C LEU A 28 -16.40 9.15 -11.18
N ILE A 29 -17.63 8.93 -11.64
CA ILE A 29 -17.97 8.89 -13.08
C ILE A 29 -17.89 10.29 -13.68
N SER A 30 -17.41 10.38 -14.93
CA SER A 30 -17.27 11.65 -15.65
C SER A 30 -18.64 12.27 -15.98
N ASN A 31 -18.68 13.59 -16.15
CA ASN A 31 -19.91 14.29 -16.59
C ASN A 31 -20.41 13.75 -17.94
N GLU A 32 -19.50 13.44 -18.86
CA GLU A 32 -19.83 12.87 -20.17
C GLU A 32 -20.62 11.55 -20.06
N LEU A 33 -20.22 10.67 -19.13
CA LEU A 33 -20.95 9.43 -18.86
C LEU A 33 -22.28 9.69 -18.12
N ASN A 34 -22.31 10.65 -17.20
CA ASN A 34 -23.54 11.03 -16.50
C ASN A 34 -24.59 11.62 -17.45
N ASP A 35 -24.16 12.34 -18.48
CA ASP A 35 -25.05 12.92 -19.50
C ASP A 35 -25.60 11.86 -20.46
N ASN A 36 -24.92 10.72 -20.62
CA ASN A 36 -25.37 9.57 -21.41
C ASN A 36 -25.99 8.47 -20.53
N LYS A 37 -27.26 8.66 -20.17
CA LYS A 37 -27.99 7.77 -19.25
C LYS A 37 -28.03 6.30 -19.70
N GLU A 38 -28.20 6.04 -20.99
CA GLU A 38 -28.30 4.67 -21.53
C GLU A 38 -26.96 3.94 -21.37
N LEU A 39 -25.86 4.57 -21.79
CA LEU A 39 -24.52 4.03 -21.60
C LEU A 39 -24.19 3.81 -20.11
N LEU A 40 -24.60 4.74 -19.24
CA LEU A 40 -24.40 4.60 -17.80
C LEU A 40 -25.18 3.40 -17.23
N GLU A 41 -26.43 3.17 -17.65
CA GLU A 41 -27.21 2.00 -17.24
C GLU A 41 -26.54 0.70 -17.72
N THR A 42 -26.06 0.66 -18.97
CA THR A 42 -25.31 -0.47 -19.53
C THR A 42 -24.02 -0.72 -18.76
N LEU A 43 -23.23 0.32 -18.47
CA LEU A 43 -21.98 0.23 -17.72
C LEU A 43 -22.19 -0.27 -16.28
N LEU A 44 -23.20 0.25 -15.59
CA LEU A 44 -23.55 -0.19 -14.24
C LEU A 44 -23.97 -1.67 -14.24
N ASN A 45 -24.80 -2.09 -15.20
CA ASN A 45 -25.18 -3.50 -15.33
C ASN A 45 -23.97 -4.39 -15.64
N PHE A 46 -23.07 -3.96 -16.52
CA PHE A 46 -21.85 -4.68 -16.84
C PHE A 46 -20.98 -4.89 -15.59
N ASN A 47 -20.74 -3.83 -14.82
CA ASN A 47 -19.88 -3.85 -13.63
C ASN A 47 -20.47 -4.67 -12.47
N MET A 48 -21.79 -4.63 -12.27
CA MET A 48 -22.47 -5.31 -11.16
C MET A 48 -22.85 -6.76 -11.47
N ASN A 49 -23.16 -7.08 -12.72
CA ASN A 49 -23.81 -8.34 -13.06
C ASN A 49 -22.99 -9.15 -14.06
N GLU A 50 -22.71 -8.59 -15.23
CA GLU A 50 -22.15 -9.37 -16.34
C GLU A 50 -20.69 -9.74 -16.10
N LEU A 51 -19.87 -8.77 -15.69
CA LEU A 51 -18.45 -8.99 -15.44
C LEU A 51 -18.20 -9.91 -14.22
N PRO A 52 -18.84 -9.73 -13.04
CA PRO A 52 -18.74 -10.69 -11.94
C PRO A 52 -19.18 -12.11 -12.34
N LYS A 53 -20.29 -12.26 -13.09
CA LYS A 53 -20.74 -13.58 -13.58
C LYS A 53 -19.73 -14.20 -14.53
N ALA A 54 -19.18 -13.43 -15.46
CA ALA A 54 -18.17 -13.89 -16.41
C ALA A 54 -16.87 -14.33 -15.71
N ILE A 55 -16.46 -13.63 -14.65
CA ILE A 55 -15.35 -14.06 -13.80
C ILE A 55 -15.67 -15.42 -13.19
N LEU A 56 -16.81 -15.54 -12.49
CA LEU A 56 -17.21 -16.77 -11.81
C LEU A 56 -17.29 -17.97 -12.76
N SER A 57 -17.94 -17.81 -13.92
CA SER A 57 -18.07 -18.88 -14.92
C SER A 57 -16.75 -19.29 -15.57
N SER A 58 -15.72 -18.44 -15.46
CA SER A 58 -14.39 -18.69 -16.03
C SER A 58 -13.38 -19.19 -15.00
N THR A 59 -13.76 -19.32 -13.73
CA THR A 59 -12.88 -19.85 -12.68
C THR A 59 -12.81 -21.40 -12.73
N PRO A 60 -11.62 -22.03 -12.58
CA PRO A 60 -10.30 -21.42 -12.44
C PRO A 60 -9.81 -20.71 -13.72
N LEU A 61 -9.43 -19.43 -13.60
CA LEU A 61 -8.98 -18.60 -14.72
C LEU A 61 -7.47 -18.35 -14.66
N GLN A 62 -6.69 -18.98 -15.55
CA GLN A 62 -5.27 -18.67 -15.68
C GLN A 62 -5.08 -17.27 -16.29
N LEU A 63 -4.64 -16.32 -15.47
CA LEU A 63 -4.30 -14.96 -15.88
C LEU A 63 -3.05 -14.98 -16.78
N LYS A 64 -3.12 -14.31 -17.94
CA LYS A 64 -2.05 -14.31 -18.95
C LYS A 64 -1.44 -12.92 -19.12
N ASN A 65 -0.15 -12.87 -19.41
CA ASN A 65 0.56 -11.65 -19.80
C ASN A 65 0.47 -11.42 -21.32
N LEU A 66 1.06 -10.30 -21.79
CA LEU A 66 1.16 -10.01 -23.23
C LEU A 66 1.74 -11.17 -24.03
N LYS A 67 2.78 -11.82 -23.52
CA LYS A 67 3.46 -12.93 -24.19
C LYS A 67 2.73 -14.27 -24.04
N GLY A 68 1.55 -14.29 -23.41
CA GLY A 68 0.74 -15.50 -23.18
C GLY A 68 1.20 -16.37 -22.01
N GLY A 69 2.27 -16.00 -21.30
CA GLY A 69 2.72 -16.67 -20.07
C GLY A 69 1.86 -16.30 -18.86
N PRO A 70 1.92 -17.05 -17.75
CA PRO A 70 1.13 -16.79 -16.56
C PRO A 70 1.53 -15.46 -15.88
N LEU A 71 0.55 -14.64 -15.48
CA LEU A 71 0.76 -13.43 -14.66
C LEU A 71 0.78 -13.71 -13.16
N SER A 72 0.08 -14.75 -12.73
CA SER A 72 0.05 -15.21 -11.34
C SER A 72 0.48 -16.67 -11.27
N ASP A 73 1.10 -17.03 -10.14
CA ASP A 73 1.48 -18.39 -9.82
C ASP A 73 0.25 -19.29 -9.57
N PHE A 74 -0.89 -18.67 -9.25
CA PHE A 74 -2.16 -19.35 -9.01
C PHE A 74 -3.19 -18.96 -10.08
N PRO A 75 -4.04 -19.90 -10.55
CA PRO A 75 -5.22 -19.52 -11.31
C PRO A 75 -6.16 -18.69 -10.43
N LEU A 76 -6.88 -17.75 -11.03
CA LEU A 76 -7.91 -16.98 -10.35
C LEU A 76 -9.10 -17.90 -10.03
N GLU A 77 -9.38 -18.05 -8.75
CA GLU A 77 -10.54 -18.77 -8.19
C GLU A 77 -11.17 -17.94 -7.07
N ILE A 78 -12.44 -18.21 -6.77
CA ILE A 78 -13.11 -17.70 -5.58
C ILE A 78 -13.18 -18.81 -4.55
N LYS A 79 -12.61 -18.54 -3.36
CA LYS A 79 -12.56 -19.46 -2.23
C LYS A 79 -13.33 -18.87 -1.05
N SER A 80 -13.62 -19.69 -0.05
CA SER A 80 -14.27 -19.26 1.21
C SER A 80 -13.47 -19.68 2.43
N CYS A 81 -13.50 -18.82 3.45
CA CYS A 81 -13.02 -19.12 4.81
C CYS A 81 -14.00 -20.00 5.62
N LEU A 82 -15.16 -20.31 5.05
CA LEU A 82 -16.21 -21.12 5.68
C LEU A 82 -16.26 -22.52 5.06
N LYS A 83 -16.74 -23.48 5.85
CA LYS A 83 -16.97 -24.87 5.39
C LYS A 83 -18.15 -24.97 4.41
N ASN A 84 -19.10 -24.04 4.52
CA ASN A 84 -20.32 -24.00 3.72
C ASN A 84 -20.61 -22.55 3.27
N ASN A 85 -20.89 -22.36 1.98
CA ASN A 85 -21.25 -21.05 1.41
C ASN A 85 -22.74 -20.77 1.65
N ARG A 86 -23.09 -20.36 2.87
CA ARG A 86 -24.43 -19.89 3.24
C ARG A 86 -24.35 -18.56 3.96
N VAL A 87 -25.41 -17.76 3.87
CA VAL A 87 -25.53 -16.52 4.65
C VAL A 87 -25.91 -16.88 6.08
N PHE A 88 -25.18 -16.36 7.06
CA PHE A 88 -25.42 -16.64 8.48
C PHE A 88 -26.20 -15.50 9.12
N THR A 89 -27.19 -15.85 9.94
CA THR A 89 -28.04 -14.83 10.58
C THR A 89 -27.45 -14.31 11.89
N THR A 90 -26.50 -15.04 12.47
CA THR A 90 -25.80 -14.64 13.69
C THR A 90 -24.31 -14.92 13.61
N GLN A 91 -23.51 -14.11 14.32
CA GLN A 91 -22.05 -14.30 14.44
C GLN A 91 -21.70 -15.66 15.05
N LYS A 92 -22.51 -16.20 15.96
CA LYS A 92 -22.30 -17.53 16.55
C LYS A 92 -22.42 -18.65 15.51
N GLU A 93 -23.37 -18.55 14.59
CA GLU A 93 -23.50 -19.52 13.49
C GLU A 93 -22.33 -19.42 12.51
N LEU A 94 -21.90 -18.19 12.21
CA LEU A 94 -20.74 -17.93 11.37
C LEU A 94 -19.48 -18.57 11.97
N ILE A 95 -19.20 -18.32 13.25
CA ILE A 95 -18.04 -18.88 13.96
C ILE A 95 -18.06 -20.42 13.94
N LYS A 96 -19.23 -21.05 14.11
CA LYS A 96 -19.36 -22.52 14.04
C LYS A 96 -19.05 -23.11 12.67
N ASN A 97 -19.19 -22.31 11.61
CA ASN A 97 -18.95 -22.73 10.22
C ASN A 97 -17.58 -22.28 9.69
N LEU A 98 -16.76 -21.61 10.51
CA LEU A 98 -15.37 -21.32 10.17
C LEU A 98 -14.63 -22.63 9.88
N ASP A 99 -13.85 -22.61 8.81
CA ASP A 99 -12.83 -23.61 8.58
C ASP A 99 -11.67 -23.35 9.55
N LEU A 100 -11.79 -23.87 10.78
CA LEU A 100 -10.85 -23.63 11.87
C LEU A 100 -9.42 -23.98 11.48
N ASP A 101 -9.20 -25.03 10.70
CA ASP A 101 -7.88 -25.39 10.23
C ASP A 101 -7.31 -24.31 9.31
N LYS A 102 -8.11 -23.72 8.42
CA LYS A 102 -7.66 -22.55 7.64
C LYS A 102 -7.43 -21.32 8.50
N VAL A 103 -8.35 -20.98 9.42
CA VAL A 103 -8.30 -19.66 10.09
C VAL A 103 -7.46 -19.62 11.37
N THR A 104 -7.07 -20.77 11.95
CA THR A 104 -6.35 -20.81 13.24
C THR A 104 -5.00 -21.52 13.22
N ASN A 105 -4.58 -22.14 12.11
CA ASN A 105 -3.35 -22.95 12.11
C ASN A 105 -2.10 -22.16 12.56
N LEU A 106 -2.00 -20.90 12.16
CA LEU A 106 -0.91 -20.01 12.56
C LEU A 106 -0.93 -19.64 14.05
N LEU A 107 -2.08 -19.82 14.73
CA LEU A 107 -2.33 -19.55 16.14
C LEU A 107 -2.10 -20.77 17.06
N LYS A 108 -1.54 -21.88 16.55
CA LYS A 108 -1.28 -23.09 17.36
C LYS A 108 0.00 -23.02 18.23
N SER A 109 0.66 -21.87 18.30
CA SER A 109 1.87 -21.68 19.12
C SER A 109 1.51 -21.30 20.56
N GLU A 110 2.32 -21.74 21.52
CA GLU A 110 2.10 -21.47 22.95
C GLU A 110 2.34 -19.99 23.33
N LYS A 111 3.12 -19.25 22.54
CA LYS A 111 3.42 -17.83 22.75
C LYS A 111 3.22 -17.04 21.47
N ILE A 112 2.09 -16.37 21.36
CA ILE A 112 1.74 -15.57 20.18
C ILE A 112 1.72 -14.11 20.55
N GLU A 113 2.18 -13.27 19.64
CA GLU A 113 1.95 -11.85 19.74
C GLU A 113 1.25 -11.34 18.49
N LEU A 114 0.07 -10.76 18.68
CA LEU A 114 -0.65 -10.06 17.63
C LEU A 114 -0.17 -8.62 17.60
N ILE A 115 0.21 -8.12 16.42
CA ILE A 115 0.78 -6.79 16.26
C ILE A 115 -0.03 -6.05 15.19
N GLY A 116 -0.69 -4.96 15.57
CA GLY A 116 -1.33 -4.02 14.65
C GLY A 116 -0.43 -2.79 14.45
N ILE A 117 -0.26 -2.33 13.22
CA ILE A 117 0.57 -1.15 12.92
C ILE A 117 -0.21 -0.20 12.04
N ASP A 118 -0.18 1.08 12.40
CA ASP A 118 -0.82 2.13 11.60
C ASP A 118 0.03 3.42 11.57
N GLU A 119 -0.16 4.21 10.51
CA GLU A 119 0.37 5.54 10.33
C GLU A 119 -0.74 6.60 10.38
N SER A 120 -0.50 7.68 11.11
CA SER A 120 -1.31 8.89 11.05
C SER A 120 -0.49 10.03 10.48
N LYS A 121 -1.07 10.71 9.49
CA LYS A 121 -0.60 11.98 8.95
C LYS A 121 -1.67 13.04 9.24
N VAL A 122 -1.32 14.04 10.04
CA VAL A 122 -2.19 15.20 10.25
C VAL A 122 -1.58 16.40 9.54
N GLU A 123 -2.26 16.85 8.49
CA GLU A 123 -1.92 18.08 7.78
C GLU A 123 -2.80 19.22 8.25
N ILE A 124 -2.18 20.35 8.57
CA ILE A 124 -2.89 21.59 8.87
C ILE A 124 -2.48 22.62 7.83
N PRO A 125 -3.32 22.91 6.84
CA PRO A 125 -3.07 24.04 5.96
C PRO A 125 -3.21 25.33 6.78
N ARG A 126 -2.14 26.12 6.87
CA ARG A 126 -2.21 27.52 7.32
C ARG A 126 -1.84 28.43 6.15
N ALA A 127 -2.21 29.71 6.22
CA ALA A 127 -1.84 30.66 5.17
C ALA A 127 -0.30 30.73 5.08
N GLY A 128 0.26 30.42 3.92
CA GLY A 128 1.71 30.49 3.65
C GLY A 128 2.57 29.34 4.17
N CYS A 129 2.02 28.29 4.79
CA CYS A 129 2.80 27.14 5.27
C CYS A 129 2.00 25.82 5.31
N LEU A 130 2.71 24.70 5.22
CA LEU A 130 2.18 23.36 5.40
C LEU A 130 2.87 22.69 6.59
N PHE A 131 2.04 22.19 7.52
CA PHE A 131 2.49 21.38 8.66
C PHE A 131 2.10 19.94 8.43
N ALA A 132 3.02 19.02 8.71
CA ALA A 132 2.74 17.60 8.77
C ALA A 132 3.26 17.02 10.09
N TYR A 133 2.34 16.53 10.93
CA TYR A 133 2.70 15.62 12.01
C TYR A 133 2.52 14.19 11.55
N LEU A 134 3.63 13.46 11.50
CA LEU A 134 3.70 12.09 11.03
C LEU A 134 3.98 11.18 12.22
N LYS A 135 3.15 10.15 12.42
CA LYS A 135 3.27 9.19 13.51
C LYS A 135 3.00 7.79 12.98
N SER A 136 3.90 6.85 13.24
CA SER A 136 3.69 5.41 13.01
C SER A 136 3.88 4.69 14.33
N VAL A 137 3.00 3.73 14.65
CA VAL A 137 2.99 3.06 15.95
C VAL A 137 2.52 1.62 15.81
N ALA A 138 3.12 0.75 16.62
CA ALA A 138 2.65 -0.62 16.83
C ALA A 138 1.76 -0.72 18.08
N PHE A 139 0.69 -1.50 18.00
CA PHE A 139 -0.11 -1.98 19.12
C PHE A 139 0.05 -3.49 19.23
N ARG A 140 0.27 -4.00 20.45
CA ARG A 140 0.63 -5.40 20.69
C ARG A 140 -0.36 -6.04 21.66
N ILE A 141 -0.75 -7.27 21.35
CA ILE A 141 -1.42 -8.18 22.28
C ILE A 141 -0.60 -9.46 22.36
N SER A 142 0.07 -9.66 23.48
CA SER A 142 0.83 -10.88 23.77
C SER A 142 -0.09 -11.88 24.48
N LEU A 143 -0.11 -13.11 23.98
CA LEU A 143 -0.90 -14.23 24.48
C LEU A 143 0.08 -15.32 24.93
N ASP A 144 0.13 -15.53 26.25
CA ASP A 144 0.81 -16.66 26.89
C ASP A 144 -0.25 -17.47 27.68
N ASN A 145 0.07 -18.71 28.04
CA ASN A 145 -0.79 -19.63 28.80
C ASN A 145 -1.28 -19.04 30.14
N GLU A 146 -0.55 -18.07 30.70
CA GLU A 146 -0.82 -17.49 32.01
C GLU A 146 -1.52 -16.14 31.95
N LYS A 147 -1.36 -15.36 30.87
CA LYS A 147 -1.81 -13.98 30.80
C LYS A 147 -1.95 -13.44 29.37
N GLN A 148 -2.95 -12.59 29.16
CA GLN A 148 -3.03 -11.67 28.03
C GLN A 148 -2.48 -10.30 28.46
N ILE A 149 -1.56 -9.74 27.68
CA ILE A 149 -0.97 -8.42 27.93
C ILE A 149 -1.17 -7.55 26.69
N GLU A 150 -1.71 -6.35 26.90
CA GLU A 150 -1.84 -5.32 25.85
C GLU A 150 -0.79 -4.24 26.11
N SER A 151 -0.10 -3.81 25.06
CA SER A 151 0.93 -2.78 25.17
C SER A 151 1.06 -1.94 23.90
N ILE A 152 1.58 -0.73 24.06
CA ILE A 152 2.02 0.08 22.93
C ILE A 152 3.44 -0.39 22.58
N GLY A 153 3.64 -0.72 21.31
CA GLY A 153 4.94 -1.11 20.79
C GLY A 153 5.76 0.10 20.30
N PRO A 154 6.79 -0.15 19.48
CA PRO A 154 7.61 0.90 18.91
C PRO A 154 6.79 2.00 18.23
N MET A 155 7.20 3.25 18.42
CA MET A 155 6.62 4.41 17.76
C MET A 155 7.72 5.25 17.15
N VAL A 156 7.44 5.80 15.97
CA VAL A 156 8.23 6.85 15.37
C VAL A 156 7.30 8.03 15.10
N ASN A 157 7.63 9.19 15.65
CA ASN A 157 6.93 10.43 15.36
C ASN A 157 7.91 11.50 14.84
N LYS A 158 7.40 12.44 14.03
CA LYS A 158 8.15 13.64 13.63
C LYS A 158 7.19 14.71 13.17
N PHE A 159 7.55 15.93 13.48
CA PHE A 159 6.89 17.11 12.97
C PHE A 159 7.71 17.71 11.85
N ARG A 160 7.04 18.13 10.77
CA ARG A 160 7.66 18.79 9.62
C ARG A 160 6.92 20.05 9.25
N VAL A 161 7.68 21.05 8.80
CA VAL A 161 7.19 22.34 8.33
C VAL A 161 7.78 22.63 6.94
N THR A 162 6.96 23.11 6.02
CA THR A 162 7.45 23.79 4.82
C THR A 162 6.72 25.12 4.60
N ILE A 163 7.42 26.10 4.03
CA ILE A 163 6.90 27.43 3.70
C ILE A 163 6.42 27.37 2.24
N LYS A 164 5.21 27.88 1.98
CA LYS A 164 4.61 27.83 0.65
C LYS A 164 5.29 28.77 -0.33
N ASP A 165 6.27 28.24 -1.06
CA ASP A 165 6.72 28.73 -2.36
C ASP A 165 6.85 27.50 -3.29
N GLU A 166 5.82 27.23 -4.12
CA GLU A 166 5.79 26.22 -5.21
C GLU A 166 6.12 24.72 -4.91
N GLU A 167 6.55 24.36 -3.69
CA GLU A 167 7.00 23.00 -3.30
C GLU A 167 5.91 22.06 -2.74
N ASP A 168 4.63 22.45 -2.77
CA ASP A 168 3.52 21.70 -2.15
C ASP A 168 3.48 20.22 -2.59
N ALA A 169 3.72 19.94 -3.87
CA ALA A 169 3.66 18.58 -4.42
C ALA A 169 4.89 17.72 -4.10
N GLU A 170 6.06 18.33 -3.88
CA GLU A 170 7.28 17.60 -3.52
C GLU A 170 7.26 17.22 -2.03
N PHE A 171 6.86 18.17 -1.18
CA PHE A 171 6.67 17.94 0.26
C PHE A 171 5.64 16.84 0.56
N GLU A 172 4.51 16.83 -0.18
CA GLU A 172 3.49 15.79 -0.02
C GLU A 172 4.03 14.41 -0.38
N LYS A 173 4.74 14.30 -1.52
CA LYS A 173 5.34 13.04 -1.97
C LYS A 173 6.41 12.55 -1.01
N GLU A 174 7.28 13.42 -0.53
CA GLU A 174 8.30 13.06 0.45
C GLU A 174 7.67 12.58 1.76
N SER A 175 6.68 13.30 2.28
CA SER A 175 5.96 12.90 3.50
C SER A 175 5.24 11.56 3.35
N GLN A 176 4.71 11.26 2.16
CA GLN A 176 4.15 9.94 1.84
C GLN A 176 5.24 8.85 1.86
N LEU A 177 6.39 9.07 1.23
CA LEU A 177 7.50 8.10 1.26
C LEU A 177 8.01 7.84 2.68
N ILE A 178 8.11 8.89 3.49
CA ILE A 178 8.48 8.82 4.91
C ILE A 178 7.50 7.92 5.68
N GLY A 179 6.19 8.09 5.48
CA GLY A 179 5.18 7.23 6.11
C GLY A 179 5.44 5.74 5.81
N TYR A 180 5.71 5.42 4.55
CA TYR A 180 5.97 4.03 4.14
C TYR A 180 7.23 3.46 4.77
N LEU A 181 8.31 4.24 4.80
CA LEU A 181 9.55 3.83 5.47
C LEU A 181 9.33 3.56 6.96
N ARG A 182 8.55 4.41 7.63
CA ARG A 182 8.23 4.25 9.06
C ARG A 182 7.40 3.02 9.33
N ASN A 183 6.35 2.77 8.56
CA ASN A 183 5.54 1.56 8.75
C ASN A 183 6.37 0.29 8.55
N MET A 184 7.25 0.24 7.55
CA MET A 184 8.17 -0.89 7.37
C MET A 184 9.17 -1.03 8.52
N PHE A 185 9.72 0.10 8.99
CA PHE A 185 10.65 0.11 10.11
C PHE A 185 9.99 -0.34 11.41
N VAL A 186 8.86 0.27 11.80
CA VAL A 186 8.08 -0.11 12.98
C VAL A 186 7.70 -1.59 12.93
N ALA A 187 7.31 -2.11 11.76
CA ALA A 187 7.05 -3.54 11.58
C ALA A 187 8.28 -4.39 11.86
N TRP A 188 9.43 -4.03 11.27
CA TRP A 188 10.68 -4.75 11.45
C TRP A 188 11.15 -4.75 12.91
N VAL A 189 11.08 -3.60 13.58
CA VAL A 189 11.42 -3.45 15.00
C VAL A 189 10.47 -4.28 15.88
N ALA A 190 9.16 -4.18 15.65
CA ALA A 190 8.16 -4.89 16.44
C ALA A 190 8.32 -6.41 16.30
N ILE A 191 8.62 -6.91 15.08
CA ILE A 191 8.92 -8.33 14.84
C ILE A 191 10.17 -8.76 15.63
N LYS A 192 11.28 -8.01 15.51
CA LYS A 192 12.52 -8.37 16.21
C LYS A 192 12.32 -8.40 17.72
N ASN A 193 11.71 -7.37 18.28
CA ASN A 193 11.42 -7.29 19.71
C ASN A 193 10.52 -8.46 20.17
N SER A 194 9.48 -8.80 19.39
CA SER A 194 8.64 -9.97 19.69
C SER A 194 9.44 -11.27 19.71
N LEU A 195 10.32 -11.48 18.72
CA LEU A 195 11.13 -12.69 18.60
C LEU A 195 12.16 -12.81 19.74
N GLU A 196 12.82 -11.71 20.12
CA GLU A 196 13.77 -11.66 21.23
C GLU A 196 13.11 -12.00 22.58
N ASN A 197 11.84 -11.62 22.76
CA ASN A 197 11.04 -11.97 23.92
C ASN A 197 10.43 -13.39 23.84
N GLY A 198 10.76 -14.17 22.81
CA GLY A 198 10.31 -15.56 22.64
C GLY A 198 8.86 -15.71 22.17
N TYR A 199 8.23 -14.65 21.68
CA TYR A 199 6.90 -14.71 21.06
C TYR A 199 7.00 -14.99 19.56
N LYS A 200 5.98 -15.64 19.01
CA LYS A 200 5.74 -15.74 17.57
C LYS A 200 4.87 -14.57 17.12
N PRO A 201 5.42 -13.53 16.45
CA PRO A 201 4.63 -12.40 16.00
C PRO A 201 3.71 -12.76 14.83
N ILE A 202 2.55 -12.11 14.78
CA ILE A 202 1.61 -12.06 13.65
C ILE A 202 1.26 -10.59 13.43
N VAL A 203 1.62 -10.06 12.27
CA VAL A 203 1.63 -8.62 12.00
C VAL A 203 0.54 -8.24 10.98
N PHE A 204 -0.23 -7.23 11.35
CA PHE A 204 -1.26 -6.59 10.54
C PHE A 204 -0.90 -5.11 10.34
N LEU A 205 -0.53 -4.73 9.13
CA LEU A 205 -0.26 -3.35 8.73
C LEU A 205 -1.53 -2.71 8.14
N HIS A 206 -1.85 -1.49 8.54
CA HIS A 206 -2.82 -0.67 7.81
C HIS A 206 -2.19 -0.11 6.53
N GLY A 207 -2.97 -0.12 5.45
CA GLY A 207 -2.51 0.35 4.15
C GLY A 207 -1.75 -0.72 3.35
N PRO A 208 -1.29 -0.37 2.14
CA PRO A 208 -0.58 -1.31 1.27
C PRO A 208 0.81 -1.61 1.80
N LEU A 209 1.26 -2.85 1.64
CA LEU A 209 2.63 -3.27 1.93
C LEU A 209 3.60 -2.55 0.99
N VAL A 210 3.18 -2.35 -0.25
CA VAL A 210 3.95 -1.61 -1.26
C VAL A 210 3.07 -0.64 -2.04
N ARG A 211 3.52 0.61 -2.08
CA ARG A 211 2.88 1.69 -2.87
C ARG A 211 3.52 1.78 -4.26
N ALA A 212 2.87 2.47 -5.19
CA ALA A 212 3.44 2.75 -6.51
C ALA A 212 4.66 3.69 -6.37
N ILE A 213 5.86 3.11 -6.18
CA ILE A 213 7.05 3.88 -5.80
C ILE A 213 7.61 4.73 -6.96
N GLY A 214 7.14 4.50 -8.19
CA GLY A 214 7.62 5.20 -9.39
C GLY A 214 7.50 6.72 -9.33
N GLY A 215 6.52 7.25 -8.58
CA GLY A 215 6.35 8.69 -8.35
C GLY A 215 7.32 9.31 -7.34
N PHE A 216 8.05 8.47 -6.58
CA PHE A 216 8.99 8.86 -5.54
C PHE A 216 10.43 8.57 -5.93
N THR A 217 10.68 8.12 -7.17
CA THR A 217 12.02 7.67 -7.57
C THR A 217 13.03 8.76 -7.32
N ASP A 218 12.69 10.01 -7.63
CA ASP A 218 13.65 11.11 -7.65
C ASP A 218 13.89 11.76 -6.27
N ILE A 219 13.28 11.24 -5.19
CA ILE A 219 13.41 11.76 -3.83
C ILE A 219 14.77 11.37 -3.23
N VAL A 220 15.42 12.35 -2.62
CA VAL A 220 16.68 12.24 -1.90
C VAL A 220 16.45 12.74 -0.47
N PHE A 221 17.02 12.05 0.51
CA PHE A 221 16.93 12.44 1.92
C PHE A 221 18.27 12.92 2.43
N GLU A 222 18.24 13.93 3.30
CA GLU A 222 19.35 14.27 4.17
C GLU A 222 19.61 13.15 5.19
N LYS A 223 20.88 12.94 5.53
CA LYS A 223 21.35 11.94 6.50
C LYS A 223 20.64 12.04 7.83
N ASP A 224 20.55 13.24 8.39
CA ASP A 224 19.94 13.46 9.71
C ASP A 224 18.44 13.18 9.67
N THR A 225 17.77 13.55 8.58
CA THR A 225 16.38 13.17 8.36
C THR A 225 16.21 11.66 8.41
N LEU A 226 17.07 10.89 7.72
CA LEU A 226 17.01 9.43 7.77
C LEU A 226 17.32 8.86 9.17
N ILE A 227 18.31 9.39 9.88
CA ILE A 227 18.62 8.96 11.25
C ILE A 227 17.39 9.12 12.14
N ASP A 228 16.68 10.25 12.05
CA ASP A 228 15.43 10.46 12.79
C ASP A 228 14.33 9.48 12.38
N LEU A 229 14.23 9.13 11.09
CA LEU A 229 13.23 8.18 10.60
C LEU A 229 13.38 6.78 11.20
N PHE A 230 14.62 6.41 11.53
CA PHE A 230 14.98 5.09 12.06
C PHE A 230 15.31 5.13 13.56
N THR A 231 14.86 6.17 14.27
CA THR A 231 14.98 6.30 15.71
C THR A 231 13.61 6.16 16.37
N ILE A 232 13.50 5.27 17.36
CA ILE A 232 12.27 5.04 18.13
C ILE A 232 12.13 6.16 19.17
N SER A 233 10.91 6.67 19.36
CA SER A 233 10.61 7.69 20.36
C SER A 233 10.83 7.16 21.79
N GLU A 234 11.52 7.94 22.63
CA GLU A 234 11.85 7.58 24.03
C GLU A 234 10.64 7.50 24.96
N ASP A 235 9.51 8.13 24.60
CA ASP A 235 8.31 8.27 25.44
C ASP A 235 7.47 6.98 25.60
N ILE A 236 7.94 5.82 25.11
CA ILE A 236 7.18 4.57 25.16
C ILE A 236 8.02 3.48 25.80
N ASP A 237 7.49 2.93 26.90
CA ASP A 237 7.95 1.71 27.57
C ASP A 237 7.99 0.54 26.59
N VAL A 238 9.10 0.40 25.87
CA VAL A 238 9.49 -0.86 25.25
C VAL A 238 9.96 -1.75 26.40
N ASN A 239 9.02 -2.29 27.22
CA ASN A 239 9.22 -3.18 28.38
C ASN A 239 10.57 -3.01 29.11
N GLU A 240 10.56 -2.59 30.39
CA GLU A 240 11.72 -2.44 31.30
C GLU A 240 12.77 -3.61 31.33
N ASN A 241 12.52 -4.74 30.67
CA ASN A 241 13.40 -5.90 30.57
C ASN A 241 14.02 -6.15 29.18
N SER A 242 13.77 -5.33 28.15
CA SER A 242 14.43 -5.51 26.84
C SER A 242 15.58 -4.53 26.64
N ASP A 243 16.82 -5.04 26.57
CA ASP A 243 18.04 -4.33 26.13
C ASP A 243 17.99 -3.93 24.63
N PHE A 244 16.81 -3.89 24.03
CA PHE A 244 16.63 -3.68 22.60
C PHE A 244 16.68 -2.18 22.26
N SER A 245 17.90 -1.62 22.23
CA SER A 245 18.15 -0.28 21.73
C SER A 245 18.49 -0.33 20.25
N ILE A 246 17.73 0.40 19.43
CA ILE A 246 18.05 0.61 18.01
C ILE A 246 18.48 2.05 17.81
N SER A 247 19.70 2.26 17.32
CA SER A 247 20.16 3.57 16.88
C SER A 247 19.87 3.79 15.39
N GLY A 248 19.16 4.86 15.05
CA GLY A 248 18.97 5.27 13.66
C GLY A 248 20.31 5.52 12.94
N LYS A 249 21.33 6.01 13.66
CA LYS A 249 22.68 6.21 13.11
C LYS A 249 23.31 4.87 12.70
N GLU A 250 23.16 3.82 13.51
CA GLU A 250 23.69 2.50 13.19
C GLU A 250 22.97 1.87 11.99
N ILE A 251 21.66 2.05 11.88
CA ILE A 251 20.87 1.58 10.72
C ILE A 251 21.34 2.25 9.44
N ILE A 252 21.49 3.57 9.41
CA ILE A 252 21.94 4.28 8.21
C ILE A 252 23.40 3.99 7.91
N LYS A 253 24.23 3.78 8.92
CA LYS A 253 25.61 3.34 8.73
C LYS A 253 25.67 1.94 8.11
N GLU A 254 24.85 0.99 8.58
CA GLU A 254 24.74 -0.34 7.99
C GLU A 254 24.32 -0.27 6.52
N PHE A 255 23.30 0.55 6.21
CA PHE A 255 22.88 0.80 4.84
C PHE A 255 24.03 1.35 3.99
N HIS A 256 24.71 2.41 4.47
CA HIS A 256 25.83 3.03 3.79
C HIS A 256 26.93 2.02 3.49
N GLU A 257 27.35 1.22 4.47
CA GLU A 257 28.39 0.21 4.27
C GLU A 257 28.00 -0.86 3.25
N ASN A 258 26.73 -1.30 3.26
CA ASN A 258 26.23 -2.24 2.26
C ASN A 258 26.25 -1.64 0.86
N GLU A 259 25.78 -0.41 0.73
CA GLU A 259 25.66 0.32 -0.52
C GLU A 259 27.04 0.63 -1.10
N SER A 260 27.96 1.18 -0.30
CA SER A 260 29.34 1.49 -0.69
C SER A 260 30.12 0.25 -1.12
N LYS A 261 29.87 -0.93 -0.53
CA LYS A 261 30.49 -2.19 -1.00
C LYS A 261 29.96 -2.66 -2.36
N ASN A 262 28.76 -2.26 -2.75
CA ASN A 262 28.04 -2.79 -3.91
C ASN A 262 27.65 -1.72 -4.95
N TRP A 263 28.20 -0.51 -4.83
CA TRP A 263 27.69 0.66 -5.54
C TRP A 263 27.68 0.49 -7.06
N HIS A 264 28.72 -0.13 -7.65
CA HIS A 264 28.78 -0.37 -9.09
C HIS A 264 27.59 -1.22 -9.57
N LYS A 265 27.22 -2.24 -8.79
CA LYS A 265 26.09 -3.12 -9.10
C LYS A 265 24.77 -2.38 -8.95
N ILE A 266 24.64 -1.58 -7.90
CA ILE A 266 23.40 -0.85 -7.55
C ILE A 266 23.15 0.33 -8.52
N TYR A 267 24.20 1.07 -8.88
CA TYR A 267 24.08 2.38 -9.53
C TYR A 267 24.62 2.47 -10.96
N SER A 268 25.22 1.43 -11.53
CA SER A 268 25.78 1.48 -12.90
C SER A 268 24.84 2.08 -13.96
N LYS A 269 23.57 1.69 -13.99
CA LYS A 269 22.57 2.26 -14.93
C LYS A 269 22.13 3.67 -14.55
N THR A 270 22.11 3.99 -13.25
CA THR A 270 21.74 5.31 -12.76
C THR A 270 22.84 6.32 -13.08
N ILE A 271 24.11 5.98 -12.86
CA ILE A 271 25.27 6.84 -13.17
C ILE A 271 25.33 7.16 -14.65
N LYS A 272 25.15 6.15 -15.53
CA LYS A 272 25.06 6.39 -16.99
C LYS A 272 24.00 7.42 -17.37
N ARG A 273 22.86 7.42 -16.68
CA ARG A 273 21.79 8.40 -16.87
C ARG A 273 22.17 9.77 -16.31
N LEU A 274 22.85 9.82 -15.16
CA LEU A 274 23.27 11.09 -14.52
C LEU A 274 24.37 11.81 -15.32
N ASN A 275 25.14 11.07 -16.12
CA ASN A 275 26.18 11.60 -17.00
C ASN A 275 25.67 11.92 -18.41
N ASP A 276 24.39 11.68 -18.69
CA ASP A 276 23.77 12.05 -19.97
C ASP A 276 23.61 13.59 -20.03
N PRO A 277 24.21 14.28 -21.02
CA PRO A 277 24.12 15.73 -21.16
C PRO A 277 22.68 16.25 -21.28
N ASP A 278 21.77 15.42 -21.79
CA ASP A 278 20.35 15.77 -21.97
C ASP A 278 19.53 15.54 -20.69
N TYR A 279 20.14 14.97 -19.64
CA TYR A 279 19.49 14.72 -18.37
C TYR A 279 19.66 15.90 -17.41
N SER A 280 18.62 16.72 -17.28
CA SER A 280 18.50 17.80 -16.29
C SER A 280 18.27 17.30 -14.85
N GLY A 281 18.78 16.12 -14.51
CA GLY A 281 18.62 15.53 -13.19
C GLY A 281 19.12 16.43 -12.08
N LYS A 282 18.34 16.51 -11.00
CA LYS A 282 18.67 17.27 -9.79
C LYS A 282 20.10 16.95 -9.31
N ASP A 283 20.95 17.96 -9.15
CA ASP A 283 22.34 17.82 -8.64
C ASP A 283 22.41 17.02 -7.34
N LEU A 284 21.35 17.08 -6.53
CA LEU A 284 21.17 16.27 -5.31
C LEU A 284 21.33 14.77 -5.53
N TRP A 285 20.97 14.23 -6.70
CA TRP A 285 21.17 12.82 -6.99
C TRP A 285 22.64 12.43 -7.10
N LYS A 286 23.48 13.30 -7.67
CA LYS A 286 24.93 13.06 -7.76
C LYS A 286 25.54 13.11 -6.36
N GLN A 287 25.11 14.07 -5.54
CA GLN A 287 25.53 14.19 -4.15
C GLN A 287 25.11 12.98 -3.31
N ALA A 288 23.93 12.41 -3.60
CA ALA A 288 23.39 11.26 -2.89
C ALA A 288 24.07 9.94 -3.18
N LEU A 289 24.90 9.81 -4.21
CA LEU A 289 25.62 8.56 -4.48
C LEU A 289 26.72 8.31 -3.44
N PRO A 290 27.04 7.04 -3.13
CA PRO A 290 28.16 6.68 -2.25
C PRO A 290 29.54 7.01 -2.83
N VAL A 291 29.60 7.41 -4.10
CA VAL A 291 30.82 7.82 -4.82
C VAL A 291 30.67 9.22 -5.37
N ASP A 292 31.80 9.92 -5.55
CA ASP A 292 31.83 11.16 -6.29
C ASP A 292 32.05 10.92 -7.79
N ILE A 293 30.96 10.89 -8.56
CA ILE A 293 31.02 10.66 -10.01
C ILE A 293 31.51 11.87 -10.82
N THR A 294 31.88 12.97 -10.15
CA THR A 294 32.43 14.16 -10.82
C THR A 294 33.95 14.14 -10.89
N GLU A 295 34.60 13.25 -10.13
CA GLU A 295 36.05 13.07 -10.12
C GLU A 295 36.46 11.84 -10.96
N GLU A 296 37.67 11.88 -11.55
CA GLU A 296 38.14 10.83 -12.48
C GLU A 296 38.22 9.44 -11.85
N ASP A 297 38.54 9.34 -10.56
CA ASP A 297 38.72 8.08 -9.83
C ASP A 297 37.46 7.60 -9.08
N GLU A 298 36.34 8.34 -9.19
CA GLU A 298 35.07 8.04 -8.53
C GLU A 298 35.20 7.65 -7.03
N PRO A 299 35.86 8.47 -6.18
CA PRO A 299 36.20 8.08 -4.82
C PRO A 299 34.95 7.81 -3.96
N LEU A 300 35.06 6.81 -3.09
CA LEU A 300 34.01 6.48 -2.12
C LEU A 300 33.94 7.56 -1.02
N LYS A 301 32.73 8.06 -0.79
CA LYS A 301 32.43 8.96 0.34
C LYS A 301 32.33 8.14 1.62
N SER A 302 32.98 8.59 2.69
CA SER A 302 32.75 8.02 4.00
C SER A 302 31.33 8.31 4.50
N PHE A 303 30.88 7.57 5.53
CA PHE A 303 29.59 7.82 6.17
C PHE A 303 29.48 9.24 6.73
N GLU A 304 30.59 9.78 7.27
CA GLU A 304 30.57 11.11 7.86
C GLU A 304 30.54 12.22 6.81
N GLU A 305 31.20 12.04 5.66
CA GLU A 305 31.21 13.00 4.54
C GLU A 305 29.91 12.99 3.72
N ARG A 306 29.15 11.89 3.73
CA ARG A 306 27.95 11.78 2.91
C ARG A 306 26.73 12.39 3.60
N GLU A 307 26.22 13.48 3.02
CA GLU A 307 25.06 14.22 3.53
C GLU A 307 23.73 13.69 3.00
N TYR A 308 23.69 13.10 1.80
CA TYR A 308 22.44 12.74 1.12
C TYR A 308 22.38 11.26 0.71
N TYR A 309 21.15 10.74 0.65
CA TYR A 309 20.85 9.34 0.38
C TYR A 309 19.64 9.17 -0.55
N PRO A 310 19.68 8.26 -1.56
CA PRO A 310 18.55 8.05 -2.47
C PRO A 310 17.38 7.35 -1.76
N GLY A 311 16.21 7.98 -1.76
CA GLY A 311 15.03 7.47 -1.06
C GLY A 311 14.57 6.11 -1.58
N ILE A 312 14.67 5.88 -2.90
CA ILE A 312 14.32 4.59 -3.51
C ILE A 312 15.21 3.43 -3.02
N SER A 313 16.49 3.70 -2.76
CA SER A 313 17.44 2.69 -2.29
C SER A 313 17.18 2.33 -0.84
N ILE A 314 16.97 3.33 0.02
CA ILE A 314 16.57 3.12 1.42
C ILE A 314 15.24 2.36 1.49
N TYR A 315 14.27 2.70 0.64
CA TYR A 315 12.98 2.02 0.58
C TYR A 315 13.12 0.52 0.27
N PHE A 316 13.85 0.15 -0.79
CA PHE A 316 14.01 -1.26 -1.14
C PHE A 316 14.90 -2.01 -0.16
N TRP A 317 15.89 -1.35 0.43
CA TRP A 317 16.71 -1.95 1.48
C TRP A 317 15.86 -2.28 2.72
N MET A 318 15.03 -1.35 3.19
CA MET A 318 14.15 -1.57 4.34
C MET A 318 13.08 -2.64 4.04
N LEU A 319 12.50 -2.63 2.84
CA LEU A 319 11.58 -3.68 2.39
C LEU A 319 12.26 -5.06 2.34
N GLY A 320 13.51 -5.12 1.87
CA GLY A 320 14.35 -6.31 1.88
C GLY A 320 14.60 -6.83 3.30
N LYS A 321 15.01 -5.95 4.23
CA LYS A 321 15.18 -6.26 5.65
C LYS A 321 13.91 -6.83 6.29
N LEU A 322 12.74 -6.24 5.97
CA LEU A 322 11.45 -6.72 6.45
C LEU A 322 11.09 -8.09 5.86
N TYR A 323 11.34 -8.30 4.57
CA TYR A 323 11.13 -9.59 3.93
C TYR A 323 12.02 -10.68 4.52
N ASP A 324 13.31 -10.40 4.71
CA ASP A 324 14.29 -11.35 5.23
C ASP A 324 13.93 -11.78 6.65
N VAL A 325 13.62 -10.83 7.56
CA VAL A 325 13.21 -11.20 8.94
C VAL A 325 11.92 -12.03 8.93
N CYS A 326 10.96 -11.73 8.05
CA CYS A 326 9.73 -12.50 7.96
C CYS A 326 9.99 -13.92 7.42
N LYS A 327 10.84 -14.03 6.40
CA LYS A 327 11.18 -15.31 5.76
C LYS A 327 11.97 -16.21 6.69
N GLU A 328 13.01 -15.69 7.33
CA GLU A 328 13.89 -16.44 8.23
C GLU A 328 13.13 -17.00 9.44
N ASN A 329 12.18 -16.22 9.97
CA ASN A 329 11.45 -16.57 11.18
C ASN A 329 10.01 -17.08 10.90
N LYS A 330 9.63 -17.23 9.63
CA LYS A 330 8.27 -17.61 9.19
C LYS A 330 7.16 -16.76 9.84
N VAL A 331 7.40 -15.46 9.95
CA VAL A 331 6.48 -14.50 10.58
C VAL A 331 5.39 -14.12 9.59
N PRO A 332 4.09 -14.34 9.93
CA PRO A 332 2.98 -13.83 9.15
C PRO A 332 2.90 -12.31 9.25
N LEU A 333 3.19 -11.64 8.15
CA LEU A 333 2.97 -10.22 7.93
C LEU A 333 1.99 -10.01 6.78
N THR A 334 0.94 -9.25 7.07
CA THR A 334 -0.10 -8.87 6.11
C THR A 334 -0.36 -7.39 6.16
N ALA A 335 -0.67 -6.80 5.02
CA ALA A 335 -1.08 -5.41 4.92
C ALA A 335 -2.51 -5.31 4.38
N THR A 336 -3.34 -4.52 5.05
CA THR A 336 -4.79 -4.44 4.79
C THR A 336 -5.15 -3.07 4.21
N VAL A 337 -5.71 -3.06 3.00
CA VAL A 337 -6.10 -1.86 2.27
C VAL A 337 -7.61 -1.76 2.16
N GLU A 338 -8.20 -0.74 2.80
CA GLU A 338 -9.64 -0.45 2.75
C GLU A 338 -10.04 0.40 1.53
N SER A 339 -9.18 1.35 1.14
CA SER A 339 -9.50 2.35 0.11
C SER A 339 -9.24 1.83 -1.31
N ILE A 340 -10.06 0.90 -1.76
CA ILE A 340 -9.97 0.30 -3.10
C ILE A 340 -10.88 0.95 -4.14
N SER A 341 -11.61 2.00 -3.76
CA SER A 341 -12.63 2.68 -4.60
C SER A 341 -12.12 3.15 -5.96
N ARG A 342 -10.84 3.50 -6.05
CA ARG A 342 -10.16 3.93 -7.30
C ARG A 342 -9.18 2.90 -7.85
N SER A 343 -9.06 1.74 -7.21
CA SER A 343 -8.13 0.71 -7.67
C SER A 343 -8.67 0.06 -8.94
N THR A 344 -7.78 -0.24 -9.89
CA THR A 344 -8.10 -0.98 -11.13
C THR A 344 -7.08 -2.08 -11.37
N GLU A 345 -6.20 -2.36 -10.39
CA GLU A 345 -5.09 -3.26 -10.59
C GLU A 345 -5.58 -4.70 -10.80
N PHE A 346 -6.57 -5.17 -10.03
CA PHE A 346 -7.16 -6.50 -10.26
C PHE A 346 -7.72 -6.62 -11.67
N LEU A 347 -8.53 -5.64 -12.09
CA LEU A 347 -9.16 -5.65 -13.41
C LEU A 347 -8.16 -5.52 -14.57
N GLN A 348 -7.01 -4.88 -14.35
CA GLN A 348 -5.93 -4.84 -15.33
C GLN A 348 -5.37 -6.24 -15.65
N TYR A 349 -5.40 -7.18 -14.70
CA TYR A 349 -5.02 -8.58 -14.95
C TYR A 349 -6.17 -9.38 -15.57
N VAL A 350 -7.37 -9.19 -15.03
CA VAL A 350 -8.51 -10.06 -15.28
C VAL A 350 -9.17 -9.75 -16.61
N LEU A 351 -9.46 -8.48 -16.89
CA LEU A 351 -10.27 -8.09 -18.04
C LEU A 351 -9.62 -8.45 -19.39
N PRO A 352 -8.32 -8.19 -19.64
CA PRO A 352 -7.69 -8.62 -20.89
C PRO A 352 -7.72 -10.14 -21.08
N THR A 353 -7.53 -10.91 -20.01
CA THR A 353 -7.58 -12.38 -20.06
C THR A 353 -8.99 -12.89 -20.33
N LEU A 354 -10.01 -12.27 -19.73
CA LEU A 354 -11.41 -12.61 -19.97
C LEU A 354 -11.83 -12.28 -21.40
N LEU A 355 -11.54 -11.08 -21.88
CA LEU A 355 -11.89 -10.65 -23.24
C LEU A 355 -11.14 -11.44 -24.32
N ASP A 356 -9.95 -11.99 -24.02
CA ASP A 356 -9.25 -12.92 -24.89
C ASP A 356 -10.04 -14.23 -25.08
N LYS A 357 -10.62 -14.76 -23.98
CA LYS A 357 -11.40 -16.01 -23.96
C LYS A 357 -12.85 -15.85 -24.41
N THR A 358 -13.49 -14.76 -23.99
CA THR A 358 -14.93 -14.52 -24.17
C THR A 358 -15.11 -13.05 -24.60
N PRO A 359 -14.86 -12.73 -25.88
CA PRO A 359 -14.90 -11.35 -26.36
C PRO A 359 -16.28 -10.72 -26.27
N ASP A 360 -17.32 -11.53 -26.42
CA ASP A 360 -18.72 -11.09 -26.51
C ASP A 360 -19.31 -10.68 -25.14
N ILE A 361 -18.52 -10.73 -24.06
CA ILE A 361 -18.99 -10.24 -22.74
C ILE A 361 -19.11 -8.72 -22.71
N LEU A 362 -18.45 -7.99 -23.62
CA LEU A 362 -18.47 -6.54 -23.61
C LEU A 362 -19.70 -6.03 -24.38
N PRO A 363 -20.61 -5.26 -23.75
CA PRO A 363 -21.78 -4.71 -24.41
C PRO A 363 -21.44 -3.83 -25.63
N GLU A 364 -22.32 -3.84 -26.64
CA GLU A 364 -22.16 -3.06 -27.87
C GLU A 364 -22.03 -1.55 -27.58
N ASP A 365 -22.89 -0.98 -26.72
CA ASP A 365 -22.83 0.44 -26.36
C ASP A 365 -21.47 0.86 -25.78
N ILE A 366 -20.85 -0.02 -24.98
CA ILE A 366 -19.52 0.20 -24.39
C ILE A 366 -18.44 0.18 -25.48
N MET A 367 -18.55 -0.77 -26.43
CA MET A 367 -17.63 -0.86 -27.57
C MET A 367 -17.75 0.34 -28.51
N GLU A 368 -18.96 0.85 -28.74
CA GLU A 368 -19.21 2.01 -29.59
C GLU A 368 -18.68 3.31 -28.97
N PHE A 369 -18.86 3.47 -27.65
CA PHE A 369 -18.32 4.61 -26.91
C PHE A 369 -16.79 4.64 -26.97
N GLU A 370 -16.12 3.50 -26.79
CA GLU A 370 -14.67 3.36 -26.92
C GLU A 370 -14.25 3.23 -28.40
N LYS A 371 -14.29 4.35 -29.13
CA LYS A 371 -13.99 4.43 -30.57
C LYS A 371 -12.79 3.55 -30.99
N GLY A 372 -13.07 2.56 -31.83
CA GLY A 372 -12.09 1.66 -32.43
C GLY A 372 -11.72 0.44 -31.57
N TYR A 373 -12.39 0.19 -30.45
CA TYR A 373 -12.19 -1.01 -29.64
C TYR A 373 -12.68 -2.28 -30.36
N ASP A 374 -13.77 -2.16 -31.12
CA ASP A 374 -14.35 -3.18 -32.01
C ASP A 374 -13.30 -3.78 -32.99
N LYS A 375 -12.45 -2.94 -33.57
CA LYS A 375 -11.37 -3.35 -34.48
C LYS A 375 -10.25 -4.06 -33.74
N ILE A 376 -10.02 -3.71 -32.48
CA ILE A 376 -8.90 -4.21 -31.67
C ILE A 376 -9.22 -5.58 -31.06
N ILE A 377 -10.46 -5.82 -30.63
CA ILE A 377 -10.92 -7.16 -30.24
C ILE A 377 -10.77 -8.14 -31.41
N LYS A 378 -11.10 -7.71 -32.64
CA LYS A 378 -11.04 -8.56 -33.84
C LYS A 378 -9.62 -8.99 -34.24
N ILE A 379 -8.60 -8.24 -33.84
CA ILE A 379 -7.18 -8.48 -34.21
C ILE A 379 -6.32 -8.92 -33.01
N ARG A 380 -6.93 -9.31 -31.89
CA ARG A 380 -6.26 -9.65 -30.62
C ARG A 380 -5.28 -10.83 -30.71
N ASN A 381 -5.45 -11.71 -31.70
CA ASN A 381 -4.62 -12.91 -31.91
C ASN A 381 -3.33 -12.64 -32.71
N ASP A 382 -3.09 -11.42 -33.18
CA ASP A 382 -1.84 -11.02 -33.84
C ASP A 382 -0.83 -10.58 -32.77
N ASP A 383 0.30 -11.30 -32.65
CA ASP A 383 1.34 -11.06 -31.64
C ASP A 383 1.87 -9.61 -31.68
N GLY A 384 1.93 -8.98 -32.86
CA GLY A 384 2.34 -7.59 -33.01
C GLY A 384 1.31 -6.57 -32.49
N ARG A 385 0.08 -7.00 -32.18
CA ARG A 385 -1.05 -6.15 -31.82
C ARG A 385 -1.59 -6.38 -30.41
N LYS A 386 -1.08 -7.39 -29.70
CA LYS A 386 -1.51 -7.73 -28.34
C LYS A 386 -1.18 -6.67 -27.29
N GLU A 387 -0.05 -5.98 -27.44
CA GLU A 387 0.26 -4.80 -26.61
C GLU A 387 -0.81 -3.71 -26.76
N ASN A 388 -1.24 -3.44 -28.01
CA ASN A 388 -2.28 -2.45 -28.27
C ASN A 388 -3.62 -2.85 -27.66
N PHE A 389 -3.96 -4.15 -27.70
CA PHE A 389 -5.15 -4.69 -27.04
C PHE A 389 -5.14 -4.47 -25.52
N TYR A 390 -4.05 -4.82 -24.82
CA TYR A 390 -3.95 -4.59 -23.38
C TYR A 390 -3.97 -3.10 -23.03
N ARG A 391 -3.23 -2.28 -23.76
CA ARG A 391 -3.21 -0.82 -23.58
C ARG A 391 -4.60 -0.21 -23.75
N LYS A 392 -5.36 -0.67 -24.73
CA LYS A 392 -6.73 -0.20 -24.98
C LYS A 392 -7.71 -0.70 -23.93
N THR A 393 -7.55 -1.94 -23.47
CA THR A 393 -8.34 -2.48 -22.34
C THR A 393 -8.09 -1.68 -21.07
N TYR A 394 -6.83 -1.29 -20.83
CA TYR A 394 -6.49 -0.37 -19.76
C TYR A 394 -7.12 1.03 -19.94
N GLY A 395 -7.11 1.57 -21.16
CA GLY A 395 -7.82 2.81 -21.49
C GLY A 395 -9.31 2.73 -21.19
N LEU A 396 -9.97 1.63 -21.57
CA LEU A 396 -11.37 1.35 -21.30
C LEU A 396 -11.67 1.36 -19.80
N LEU A 397 -10.87 0.66 -18.98
CA LEU A 397 -11.03 0.66 -17.51
C LEU A 397 -10.99 2.08 -16.93
N LYS A 398 -10.09 2.93 -17.45
CA LYS A 398 -9.92 4.31 -16.98
C LYS A 398 -11.04 5.23 -17.43
N ASN A 399 -11.34 5.24 -18.72
CA ASN A 399 -12.32 6.15 -19.33
C ASN A 399 -13.72 5.87 -18.79
N LEU A 400 -14.05 4.60 -18.56
CA LEU A 400 -15.33 4.16 -18.01
C LEU A 400 -15.32 4.04 -16.48
N ASN A 401 -14.22 4.38 -15.82
CA ASN A 401 -14.06 4.29 -14.37
C ASN A 401 -14.48 2.91 -13.79
N ILE A 402 -14.14 1.81 -14.47
CA ILE A 402 -14.42 0.46 -14.00
C ILE A 402 -13.38 0.10 -12.94
N THR A 403 -13.82 0.01 -11.68
CA THR A 403 -12.92 -0.16 -10.53
C THR A 403 -13.06 -1.52 -9.87
N ASP A 404 -11.96 -1.95 -9.25
CA ASP A 404 -11.86 -3.19 -8.49
C ASP A 404 -12.91 -3.20 -7.36
N SER A 405 -13.16 -2.06 -6.70
CA SER A 405 -14.14 -1.93 -5.63
C SER A 405 -15.54 -2.40 -6.02
N VAL A 406 -16.07 -1.91 -7.15
CA VAL A 406 -17.41 -2.30 -7.61
C VAL A 406 -17.41 -3.77 -7.98
N VAL A 407 -16.53 -4.18 -8.89
CA VAL A 407 -16.56 -5.55 -9.42
C VAL A 407 -16.35 -6.57 -8.31
N THR A 408 -15.39 -6.35 -7.40
CA THR A 408 -15.14 -7.28 -6.29
C THR A 408 -16.26 -7.28 -5.24
N SER A 409 -16.92 -6.14 -5.00
CA SER A 409 -18.09 -6.08 -4.10
C SER A 409 -19.26 -6.91 -4.62
N TYR A 410 -19.44 -7.00 -5.94
CA TYR A 410 -20.49 -7.82 -6.57
C TYR A 410 -20.04 -9.26 -6.89
N LEU A 411 -18.73 -9.50 -6.93
CA LEU A 411 -18.12 -10.82 -7.12
C LEU A 411 -18.09 -11.65 -5.84
N LEU A 412 -17.81 -11.03 -4.69
CA LEU A 412 -17.54 -11.73 -3.42
C LEU A 412 -18.71 -11.61 -2.44
N ASN A 413 -19.12 -12.72 -1.84
CA ASN A 413 -19.95 -12.75 -0.64
C ASN A 413 -19.09 -12.69 0.63
N GLU A 414 -19.71 -12.44 1.78
CA GLU A 414 -19.02 -12.50 3.08
C GLU A 414 -18.23 -13.82 3.22
N SER A 415 -16.99 -13.72 3.74
CA SER A 415 -15.96 -14.77 3.86
C SER A 415 -15.27 -15.21 2.57
N GLU A 416 -15.76 -14.78 1.41
CA GLU A 416 -15.17 -15.15 0.13
C GLU A 416 -13.98 -14.26 -0.20
N TYR A 417 -13.02 -14.86 -0.89
CA TYR A 417 -11.82 -14.18 -1.34
C TYR A 417 -11.34 -14.68 -2.69
N THR A 418 -10.61 -13.83 -3.40
CA THR A 418 -9.92 -14.21 -4.64
C THR A 418 -8.64 -14.96 -4.30
N THR A 419 -8.24 -15.96 -5.09
CA THR A 419 -6.86 -16.48 -4.97
C THR A 419 -5.82 -15.38 -5.19
N PRO A 420 -4.60 -15.53 -4.63
CA PRO A 420 -3.63 -14.45 -4.64
C PRO A 420 -3.11 -14.15 -6.06
N ILE A 421 -2.96 -12.87 -6.36
CA ILE A 421 -2.39 -12.36 -7.62
C ILE A 421 -1.09 -11.64 -7.31
N ARG A 422 -0.05 -11.91 -8.10
CA ARG A 422 1.22 -11.19 -7.99
C ARG A 422 1.01 -9.74 -8.43
N THR A 423 1.26 -8.79 -7.54
CA THR A 423 1.27 -7.38 -7.94
C THR A 423 2.48 -7.05 -8.83
N CYS A 424 2.32 -6.15 -9.79
CA CYS A 424 3.40 -5.76 -10.71
C CYS A 424 4.05 -4.43 -10.33
N ARG A 425 3.54 -3.70 -9.32
CA ARG A 425 3.96 -2.33 -8.98
C ARG A 425 5.46 -2.18 -8.65
N TYR A 426 6.11 -3.25 -8.19
CA TYR A 426 7.53 -3.29 -7.79
C TYR A 426 8.37 -4.00 -8.86
N GLN A 427 8.11 -3.67 -10.12
CA GLN A 427 8.91 -4.15 -11.25
C GLN A 427 9.37 -2.95 -12.09
N PRO A 428 10.49 -3.08 -12.83
CA PRO A 428 10.88 -2.10 -13.82
C PRO A 428 9.75 -1.88 -14.85
N ARG A 429 9.62 -0.66 -15.37
CA ARG A 429 8.60 -0.28 -16.38
C ARG A 429 8.58 -1.23 -17.57
N SER A 430 9.73 -1.73 -18.00
CA SER A 430 9.85 -2.73 -19.06
C SER A 430 9.15 -4.06 -18.71
N MET A 431 9.33 -4.57 -17.50
CA MET A 431 8.65 -5.78 -17.03
C MET A 431 7.15 -5.54 -16.83
N TYR A 432 6.79 -4.37 -16.29
CA TYR A 432 5.39 -3.98 -16.13
C TYR A 432 4.67 -3.84 -17.49
N LEU A 433 5.33 -3.25 -18.48
CA LEU A 433 4.85 -3.18 -19.86
C LEU A 433 4.62 -4.58 -20.44
N ASN A 434 5.60 -5.48 -20.28
CA ASN A 434 5.47 -6.86 -20.74
C ASN A 434 4.32 -7.62 -20.06
N ALA A 435 3.98 -7.24 -18.82
CA ALA A 435 2.89 -7.84 -18.06
C ALA A 435 1.51 -7.30 -18.49
N LEU A 436 1.39 -5.97 -18.59
CA LEU A 436 0.09 -5.28 -18.61
C LEU A 436 -0.12 -4.29 -19.78
N GLY A 437 0.86 -4.11 -20.67
CA GLY A 437 0.72 -3.27 -21.86
C GLY A 437 0.75 -1.75 -21.62
N HIS A 438 1.14 -1.30 -20.42
CA HIS A 438 1.37 0.13 -20.12
C HIS A 438 2.55 0.33 -19.16
N ARG A 439 2.88 1.57 -18.76
CA ARG A 439 4.10 1.88 -17.96
C ARG A 439 3.81 2.72 -16.70
N GLU A 440 2.55 2.97 -16.36
CA GLU A 440 2.21 4.04 -15.42
C GLU A 440 2.71 3.80 -13.99
N LEU A 441 2.64 2.56 -13.51
CA LEU A 441 2.95 2.22 -12.12
C LEU A 441 4.36 1.63 -11.92
N GLY A 442 5.08 1.36 -13.00
CA GLY A 442 6.42 0.76 -12.94
C GLY A 442 7.53 1.75 -12.59
N ILE A 443 8.61 1.22 -12.02
CA ILE A 443 9.82 1.98 -11.67
C ILE A 443 10.63 2.24 -12.95
N LYS A 444 11.21 3.44 -13.11
CA LYS A 444 12.06 3.75 -14.28
C LYS A 444 13.16 2.68 -14.40
N ASP A 445 13.38 2.15 -15.60
CA ASP A 445 14.27 1.00 -15.82
C ASP A 445 15.73 1.26 -15.40
N ASN A 446 16.16 2.53 -15.34
CA ASN A 446 17.48 2.94 -14.87
C ASN A 446 17.71 2.65 -13.38
N TYR A 447 16.65 2.47 -12.59
CA TYR A 447 16.69 2.07 -11.18
C TYR A 447 16.49 0.56 -10.97
N SER A 448 16.34 -0.23 -12.05
CA SER A 448 16.21 -1.69 -11.94
C SER A 448 17.31 -2.36 -11.10
N PRO A 449 18.59 -1.95 -11.16
CA PRO A 449 19.63 -2.64 -10.39
C PRO A 449 19.51 -2.41 -8.87
N ILE A 450 18.94 -1.26 -8.45
CA ILE A 450 18.64 -0.97 -7.04
C ILE A 450 17.63 -1.99 -6.52
N LEU A 451 16.52 -2.16 -7.24
CA LEU A 451 15.49 -3.15 -6.93
C LEU A 451 16.07 -4.57 -6.92
N GLU A 452 16.80 -4.96 -7.98
CA GLU A 452 17.35 -6.31 -8.10
C GLU A 452 18.36 -6.65 -6.99
N HIS A 453 19.07 -5.66 -6.46
CA HIS A 453 20.02 -5.84 -5.37
C HIS A 453 19.32 -6.02 -4.02
N TYR A 454 18.39 -5.13 -3.68
CA TYR A 454 17.76 -5.12 -2.34
C TYR A 454 16.48 -5.94 -2.24
N PHE A 455 15.72 -6.09 -3.32
CA PHE A 455 14.45 -6.81 -3.36
C PHE A 455 14.31 -7.61 -4.66
N LYS A 456 15.01 -8.75 -4.69
CA LYS A 456 15.14 -9.63 -5.86
C LYS A 456 13.79 -9.99 -6.48
N ALA A 457 13.77 -10.26 -7.78
CA ALA A 457 12.55 -10.67 -8.50
C ALA A 457 11.87 -11.95 -7.95
N SER A 458 12.60 -12.77 -7.18
CA SER A 458 12.08 -13.93 -6.44
C SER A 458 11.24 -13.56 -5.22
N ASN A 459 11.42 -12.35 -4.68
CA ASN A 459 10.68 -11.81 -3.55
C ASN A 459 9.40 -11.19 -4.12
N LYS A 460 8.35 -12.00 -4.20
CA LYS A 460 7.07 -11.60 -4.77
C LYS A 460 6.16 -11.13 -3.63
N ILE A 461 5.30 -10.17 -3.96
CA ILE A 461 4.18 -9.76 -3.11
C ILE A 461 2.89 -10.18 -3.80
N PHE A 462 2.04 -10.86 -3.07
CA PHE A 462 0.72 -11.22 -3.53
C PHE A 462 -0.31 -10.28 -2.93
N PHE A 463 -1.42 -10.10 -3.64
CA PHE A 463 -2.62 -9.51 -3.08
C PHE A 463 -3.84 -10.40 -3.34
N SER A 464 -4.82 -10.33 -2.44
CA SER A 464 -6.13 -10.97 -2.56
C SER A 464 -7.21 -9.99 -2.11
N TYR A 465 -8.39 -10.03 -2.72
CA TYR A 465 -9.56 -9.33 -2.19
C TYR A 465 -10.33 -10.28 -1.27
N LEU A 466 -10.67 -9.81 -0.08
CA LEU A 466 -11.42 -10.55 0.94
C LEU A 466 -12.64 -9.72 1.36
N LYS A 467 -13.84 -10.28 1.24
CA LYS A 467 -15.06 -9.66 1.77
C LYS A 467 -15.27 -10.14 3.21
N THR A 468 -14.92 -9.28 4.16
CA THR A 468 -14.97 -9.61 5.60
C THR A 468 -16.36 -9.46 6.22
N THR A 469 -17.19 -8.58 5.66
CA THR A 469 -18.51 -8.20 6.19
C THR A 469 -19.42 -7.71 5.06
N PRO A 470 -20.75 -7.88 5.13
CA PRO A 470 -21.69 -7.23 4.23
C PRO A 470 -21.76 -5.71 4.42
N LEU A 471 -21.18 -5.15 5.49
CA LEU A 471 -21.30 -3.72 5.79
C LEU A 471 -20.29 -2.84 5.04
N ARG A 472 -19.24 -3.44 4.47
CA ARG A 472 -18.11 -2.74 3.85
C ARG A 472 -17.77 -3.32 2.48
N GLU A 473 -17.07 -2.53 1.68
CA GLU A 473 -16.41 -3.02 0.45
C GLU A 473 -15.37 -4.09 0.83
N PRO A 474 -15.02 -5.03 -0.06
CA PRO A 474 -13.92 -5.95 0.16
C PRO A 474 -12.63 -5.21 0.50
N ILE A 475 -11.83 -5.80 1.39
CA ILE A 475 -10.49 -5.31 1.69
C ILE A 475 -9.49 -6.01 0.77
N ARG A 476 -8.39 -5.34 0.44
CA ARG A 476 -7.26 -5.96 -0.22
C ARG A 476 -6.20 -6.35 0.82
N VAL A 477 -5.85 -7.62 0.84
CA VAL A 477 -4.82 -8.19 1.73
C VAL A 477 -3.56 -8.42 0.91
N GLU A 478 -2.45 -7.77 1.27
CA GLU A 478 -1.14 -7.93 0.65
C GLU A 478 -0.18 -8.70 1.57
N PHE A 479 0.64 -9.58 1.01
CA PHE A 479 1.57 -10.41 1.78
C PHE A 479 2.73 -10.95 0.92
N PHE A 480 3.84 -11.33 1.56
CA PHE A 480 5.01 -11.88 0.89
C PHE A 480 4.81 -13.34 0.43
N ASN A 481 5.54 -13.76 -0.60
CA ASN A 481 5.55 -15.14 -1.10
C ASN A 481 6.39 -16.12 -0.25
N ILE A 482 6.27 -16.03 1.07
CA ILE A 482 7.08 -16.82 2.02
C ILE A 482 6.26 -17.89 2.74
N TYR A 483 4.94 -17.92 2.51
CA TYR A 483 4.02 -18.85 3.17
C TYR A 483 3.67 -20.01 2.25
N ASP A 484 3.77 -21.22 2.78
CA ASP A 484 3.40 -22.44 2.06
C ASP A 484 1.89 -22.49 1.77
N ASN A 485 1.08 -21.95 2.68
CA ASN A 485 -0.37 -21.92 2.58
C ASN A 485 -0.92 -20.50 2.78
N TYR A 486 -1.32 -19.85 1.69
CA TYR A 486 -1.91 -18.50 1.74
C TYR A 486 -3.33 -18.49 2.32
N ASP A 487 -4.03 -19.63 2.33
CA ASP A 487 -5.39 -19.69 2.88
C ASP A 487 -5.37 -19.37 4.39
N GLU A 488 -4.27 -19.67 5.08
CA GLU A 488 -4.07 -19.33 6.50
C GLU A 488 -3.91 -17.83 6.73
N ILE A 489 -3.18 -17.16 5.84
CA ILE A 489 -2.91 -15.72 5.90
C ILE A 489 -4.20 -14.92 5.70
N ILE A 490 -5.00 -15.31 4.70
CA ILE A 490 -6.29 -14.68 4.39
C ILE A 490 -7.31 -15.03 5.49
N GLY A 491 -7.30 -16.29 5.95
CA GLY A 491 -8.16 -16.77 7.03
C GLY A 491 -7.98 -16.02 8.34
N LEU A 492 -6.74 -15.69 8.73
CA LEU A 492 -6.46 -14.85 9.90
C LEU A 492 -7.05 -13.45 9.75
N ASN A 493 -6.87 -12.83 8.57
CA ASN A 493 -7.43 -11.51 8.30
C ASN A 493 -8.96 -11.52 8.43
N TYR A 494 -9.61 -12.58 7.94
CA TYR A 494 -11.04 -12.76 8.13
C TYR A 494 -11.41 -12.90 9.60
N LEU A 495 -10.78 -13.84 10.32
CA LEU A 495 -11.06 -14.14 11.73
C LEU A 495 -11.00 -12.89 12.61
N PHE A 496 -9.91 -12.11 12.52
CA PHE A 496 -9.75 -10.92 13.35
C PHE A 496 -10.60 -9.74 12.90
N SER A 497 -11.16 -9.77 11.69
CA SER A 497 -12.13 -8.78 11.23
C SER A 497 -13.55 -9.04 11.76
N LEU A 498 -13.86 -10.28 12.16
CA LEU A 498 -15.18 -10.64 12.71
C LEU A 498 -15.50 -9.96 14.04
N MET A 499 -14.48 -9.50 14.78
CA MET A 499 -14.65 -8.88 16.10
C MET A 499 -15.34 -7.51 16.00
N TYR A 500 -15.12 -6.78 14.90
CA TYR A 500 -15.73 -5.48 14.65
C TYR A 500 -16.24 -5.38 13.20
N PRO A 501 -17.41 -5.97 12.89
CA PRO A 501 -17.95 -6.04 11.52
C PRO A 501 -18.22 -4.67 10.90
N ASP A 502 -18.48 -3.64 11.70
CA ASP A 502 -18.69 -2.26 11.23
C ASP A 502 -17.42 -1.66 10.64
N TYR A 503 -16.25 -2.15 11.05
CA TYR A 503 -14.94 -1.66 10.61
C TYR A 503 -14.42 -2.50 9.44
N GLY A 504 -14.56 -3.83 9.50
CA GLY A 504 -14.28 -4.73 8.38
C GLY A 504 -12.80 -5.02 8.12
N ILE A 505 -11.91 -4.65 9.05
CA ILE A 505 -10.49 -4.98 9.05
C ILE A 505 -10.08 -5.65 10.37
N PRO A 506 -8.91 -6.30 10.45
CA PRO A 506 -8.44 -6.92 11.69
C PRO A 506 -8.45 -5.96 12.87
N VAL A 507 -9.02 -6.39 14.00
CA VAL A 507 -9.19 -5.58 15.22
C VAL A 507 -7.87 -4.95 15.72
N MET A 508 -6.75 -5.61 15.49
CA MET A 508 -5.42 -5.07 15.84
C MET A 508 -5.13 -3.74 15.15
N ILE A 509 -5.56 -3.61 13.89
CA ILE A 509 -5.38 -2.37 13.13
C ILE A 509 -6.30 -1.27 13.68
N PHE A 510 -7.53 -1.61 14.10
CA PHE A 510 -8.42 -0.65 14.74
C PHE A 510 -7.78 0.00 15.98
N TYR A 511 -7.15 -0.79 16.85
CA TYR A 511 -6.46 -0.25 18.02
C TYR A 511 -5.23 0.58 17.64
N ALA A 512 -4.44 0.11 16.67
CA ALA A 512 -3.31 0.88 16.15
C ALA A 512 -3.76 2.25 15.58
N ASP A 513 -4.85 2.31 14.82
CA ASP A 513 -5.47 3.54 14.31
C ASP A 513 -5.87 4.50 15.44
N LYS A 514 -6.49 3.99 16.52
CA LYS A 514 -6.84 4.83 17.67
C LYS A 514 -5.63 5.43 18.37
N ILE A 515 -4.52 4.70 18.45
CA ILE A 515 -3.29 5.17 19.08
C ILE A 515 -2.54 6.12 18.13
N ALA A 516 -2.52 5.82 16.83
CA ALA A 516 -1.86 6.64 15.82
C ALA A 516 -2.54 8.01 15.67
N ARG A 517 -3.87 8.09 15.81
CA ARG A 517 -4.62 9.34 15.72
C ARG A 517 -4.22 10.34 16.80
N THR A 518 -3.64 11.45 16.37
CA THR A 518 -3.41 12.62 17.23
C THR A 518 -4.65 13.52 17.23
N HIS A 519 -5.27 13.70 18.39
CA HIS A 519 -6.41 14.61 18.53
C HIS A 519 -5.98 16.06 18.24
N LYS A 520 -6.84 16.85 17.56
CA LYS A 520 -6.54 18.23 17.14
C LYS A 520 -6.06 19.14 18.28
N ASN A 521 -6.62 18.98 19.48
CA ASN A 521 -6.22 19.78 20.65
C ASN A 521 -4.78 19.48 21.10
N TYR A 522 -4.37 18.21 21.11
CA TYR A 522 -2.97 17.85 21.43
C TYR A 522 -2.04 18.32 20.33
N LEU A 523 -2.48 18.25 19.07
CA LEU A 523 -1.70 18.77 17.96
C LEU A 523 -1.45 20.27 18.08
N GLN A 524 -2.40 21.07 18.57
CA GLN A 524 -2.17 22.49 18.81
C GLN A 524 -1.09 22.74 19.88
N ILE A 525 -1.06 21.92 20.94
CA ILE A 525 -0.02 22.00 21.97
C ILE A 525 1.35 21.61 21.40
N ILE A 526 1.41 20.53 20.62
CA ILE A 526 2.63 20.08 19.93
C ILE A 526 3.12 21.18 18.98
N LEU A 527 2.21 21.78 18.21
CA LEU A 527 2.51 22.91 17.34
C LEU A 527 3.12 24.04 18.15
N ASP A 528 2.46 24.52 19.20
CA ASP A 528 2.92 25.64 20.00
C ASP A 528 4.32 25.37 20.61
N SER A 529 4.55 24.13 21.11
CA SER A 529 5.84 23.71 21.66
C SER A 529 6.96 23.68 20.61
N ILE A 530 6.72 23.05 19.46
CA ILE A 530 7.75 22.92 18.42
C ILE A 530 8.06 24.28 17.81
N SER A 531 7.05 25.12 17.68
CA SER A 531 7.20 26.50 17.22
C SER A 531 8.08 27.32 18.13
N TYR A 532 7.93 27.13 19.44
CA TYR A 532 8.82 27.72 20.45
C TYR A 532 10.25 27.16 20.35
N ASP A 533 10.42 25.86 20.18
CA ASP A 533 11.74 25.25 20.05
C ASP A 533 12.48 25.72 18.79
N MET A 534 11.79 25.78 17.64
CA MET A 534 12.36 26.27 16.38
C MET A 534 12.78 27.74 16.48
N LEU A 535 12.03 28.54 17.25
CA LEU A 535 12.39 29.93 17.57
C LEU A 535 13.66 30.02 18.41
N VAL A 536 13.73 29.24 19.48
CA VAL A 536 14.88 29.22 20.40
C VAL A 536 16.15 28.76 19.67
N LYS A 537 16.02 27.82 18.74
CA LYS A 537 17.13 27.28 17.94
C LYS A 537 17.55 28.17 16.76
N GLY A 538 16.79 29.23 16.45
CA GLY A 538 17.10 30.14 15.34
C GLY A 538 16.92 29.50 13.95
N GLU A 539 16.10 28.47 13.83
CA GLU A 539 15.85 27.74 12.56
C GLU A 539 15.01 28.56 11.55
N PHE A 540 14.44 29.68 11.99
CA PHE A 540 13.76 30.66 11.14
C PHE A 540 14.45 32.03 11.20
N ASP A 541 14.54 32.71 10.06
CA ASP A 541 14.77 34.16 10.08
C ASP A 541 13.53 34.89 10.64
N ILE A 542 13.74 36.11 11.12
CA ILE A 542 12.70 36.94 11.73
C ILE A 542 11.51 37.21 10.79
N GLU A 543 11.71 37.29 9.48
CA GLU A 543 10.65 37.46 8.49
C GLU A 543 9.78 36.20 8.35
N LYS A 544 10.40 35.02 8.27
CA LYS A 544 9.69 33.73 8.30
C LYS A 544 8.94 33.56 9.61
N PHE A 545 9.55 33.97 10.72
CA PHE A 545 8.91 33.98 12.02
C PHE A 545 7.75 34.98 12.12
N LEU A 546 7.83 36.16 11.52
CA LEU A 546 6.73 37.14 11.55
C LEU A 546 5.55 36.70 10.67
N ARG A 547 5.81 36.03 9.54
CA ARG A 547 4.77 35.35 8.74
C ARG A 547 4.11 34.22 9.54
N PHE A 548 4.90 33.48 10.29
CA PHE A 548 4.47 32.45 11.22
C PHE A 548 3.72 33.03 12.45
N GLY A 549 4.13 34.21 12.91
CA GLY A 549 3.74 34.90 14.14
C GLY A 549 2.41 35.64 14.08
N ASN A 550 2.03 36.15 12.90
CA ASN A 550 0.74 36.82 12.65
C ASN A 550 -0.49 35.91 12.90
N HIS A 551 -0.28 34.63 13.20
CA HIS A 551 -1.31 33.62 13.39
C HIS A 551 -1.41 33.07 14.81
N PHE A 552 -0.55 33.49 15.72
CA PHE A 552 -0.76 33.20 17.13
C PHE A 552 -1.79 34.14 17.72
N THR A 553 -2.74 33.58 18.49
CA THR A 553 -3.63 34.40 19.32
C THR A 553 -2.79 35.29 20.23
N ARG A 554 -3.25 36.51 20.53
CA ARG A 554 -2.63 37.46 21.48
C ARG A 554 -2.06 36.78 22.75
N ASN A 555 -2.73 35.72 23.20
CA ASN A 555 -2.39 34.92 24.37
C ASN A 555 -1.25 33.89 24.19
N PHE A 556 -0.55 33.84 23.05
CA PHE A 556 0.65 32.97 22.86
C PHE A 556 1.90 33.63 23.41
N PHE A 557 2.05 34.94 23.25
CA PHE A 557 3.18 35.68 23.84
C PHE A 557 2.99 35.94 25.34
N GLU A 558 1.75 35.83 25.85
CA GLU A 558 1.42 35.96 27.27
C GLU A 558 1.50 34.63 28.04
N ARG A 559 1.47 33.49 27.35
CA ARG A 559 1.64 32.14 27.91
C ARG A 559 3.08 31.71 27.76
#